data_AF-A0A7C9AV28-F1
#
_entry.id   AF-A0A7C9AV28-F1
#
_cell.length_a   1.000
_cell.length_b   1.000
_cell.length_c   1.000
_cell.angle_alpha   90.00
_cell.angle_beta   90.00
_cell.angle_gamma   90.00
#
_symmetry.space_group_name_H-M   'P 1'
#
loop_
_entity.id
_entity.type
_entity.pdbx_description
1 polymer ?
#
loop_
_entity_poly.entity_id
_entity_poly.type
_entity_poly.pdbx_seq_one_letter_code
_entity_poly.pdbx_strand_id
1 'polypeptide(L)'
;EGHGSAVDWWTLGVFIFELFYGVTPFKGVDNEMTLANIMARALEFPKEPSVPGSAKDLIAQLLVKDPARRLGSVMGATPIKQHPFFSSVNWALLRCMKPPFVPP
;
A
#
# COMPACT_ATOMS: atom_id res chain seq x y z
N GLU A 1 -24.34 -1.55 -3.01
CA GLU A 1 -23.32 -1.59 -4.09
C GLU A 1 -22.02 -2.09 -3.50
N GLY A 2 -21.59 -3.28 -3.92
CA GLY A 2 -20.40 -3.92 -3.37
C GLY A 2 -19.17 -3.08 -3.67
N HIS A 3 -18.44 -2.71 -2.63
CA HIS A 3 -17.17 -1.98 -2.77
C HIS A 3 -16.27 -2.84 -3.65
N GLY A 4 -15.88 -2.32 -4.82
CA GLY A 4 -15.00 -3.05 -5.73
C GLY A 4 -13.66 -3.35 -5.06
N SER A 5 -12.96 -4.39 -5.54
CA SER A 5 -11.62 -4.78 -5.06
C SER A 5 -10.59 -3.64 -5.02
N ALA A 6 -10.84 -2.55 -5.73
CA ALA A 6 -10.06 -1.32 -5.68
C ALA A 6 -9.97 -0.70 -4.28
N VAL A 7 -11.00 -0.85 -3.42
CA VAL A 7 -10.95 -0.34 -2.04
C VAL A 7 -9.98 -1.15 -1.19
N ASP A 8 -9.92 -2.48 -1.37
CA ASP A 8 -8.96 -3.32 -0.66
C ASP A 8 -7.52 -2.99 -1.04
N TRP A 9 -7.26 -2.67 -2.31
CA TRP A 9 -5.93 -2.25 -2.76
C TRP A 9 -5.50 -0.90 -2.19
N TRP A 10 -6.44 0.02 -1.97
CA TRP A 10 -6.14 1.26 -1.25
C TRP A 10 -5.70 0.96 0.18
N THR A 11 -6.47 0.13 0.89
CA THR A 11 -6.17 -0.26 2.27
C THR A 11 -4.82 -0.96 2.37
N LEU A 12 -4.46 -1.80 1.39
CA LEU A 12 -3.12 -2.40 1.30
C LEU A 12 -2.02 -1.34 1.17
N GLY A 13 -2.23 -0.31 0.34
CA GLY A 13 -1.29 0.80 0.19
C GLY A 13 -1.08 1.58 1.50
N VAL A 14 -2.17 1.86 2.22
CA VAL A 14 -2.14 2.50 3.55
C VAL A 14 -1.35 1.62 4.52
N PHE A 15 -1.66 0.33 4.57
CA PHE A 15 -1.02 -0.61 5.48
C PHE A 15 0.49 -0.77 5.23
N ILE A 16 0.91 -0.90 3.97
CA ILE A 16 2.34 -0.99 3.63
C ILE A 16 3.07 0.30 4.05
N PHE A 17 2.46 1.47 3.84
CA PHE A 17 3.03 2.72 4.32
C PHE A 17 3.21 2.72 5.84
N GLU A 18 2.18 2.30 6.59
CA GLU A 18 2.23 2.21 8.05
C GLU A 18 3.29 1.23 8.55
N LEU A 19 3.48 0.08 7.89
CA LEU A 19 4.54 -0.87 8.24
C LEU A 19 5.94 -0.26 8.12
N PHE A 20 6.15 0.63 7.16
CA PHE A 20 7.45 1.28 6.95
C PHE A 20 7.65 2.51 7.85
N TYR A 21 6.62 3.31 8.05
CA TYR A 21 6.74 4.64 8.66
C TYR A 21 6.11 4.75 10.06
N GLY A 22 5.35 3.75 10.50
CA GLY A 22 4.65 3.75 11.79
C GLY A 22 3.53 4.80 11.90
N VAL A 23 3.15 5.46 10.80
CA VAL A 23 2.13 6.52 10.76
C VAL A 23 1.21 6.34 9.56
N THR A 24 -0.05 6.72 9.72
CA THR A 24 -1.07 6.62 8.67
C THR A 24 -0.92 7.75 7.65
N PRO A 25 -0.83 7.45 6.34
CA PRO A 25 -0.82 8.48 5.32
C PRO A 25 -2.16 9.24 5.33
N PHE A 26 -2.10 10.57 5.17
CA PHE A 26 -3.26 11.48 5.18
C PHE A 26 -3.98 11.69 6.52
N LYS A 27 -3.49 11.15 7.64
CA LYS A 27 -4.12 11.36 8.96
C LYS A 27 -4.24 12.86 9.29
N GLY A 28 -5.48 13.27 9.59
CA GLY A 28 -5.81 14.58 10.14
C GLY A 28 -5.95 14.54 11.66
N VAL A 29 -6.23 15.70 12.25
CA VAL A 29 -6.53 15.81 13.69
C VAL A 29 -7.84 15.12 14.07
N ASP A 30 -8.78 15.04 13.11
CA ASP A 30 -10.06 14.38 13.23
C ASP A 30 -10.42 13.64 11.91
N ASN A 31 -11.60 13.02 11.88
CA ASN A 31 -12.08 12.24 10.74
C ASN A 31 -12.38 13.13 9.52
N GLU A 32 -12.91 14.33 9.72
CA GLU A 32 -13.25 15.26 8.64
C GLU A 32 -11.99 15.73 7.92
N MET A 33 -10.98 16.14 8.69
CA MET A 33 -9.68 16.52 8.17
C MET A 33 -8.95 15.34 7.52
N THR A 34 -9.09 14.13 8.06
CA THR A 34 -8.54 12.92 7.44
C THR A 34 -9.18 12.68 6.07
N LEU A 35 -10.50 12.81 5.96
CA LEU A 35 -11.20 12.68 4.68
C LEU A 35 -10.77 13.77 3.69
N ALA A 36 -10.68 15.02 4.15
CA ALA A 36 -10.21 16.14 3.32
C ALA A 36 -8.78 15.89 2.80
N ASN A 37 -7.88 15.39 3.66
CA ASN A 37 -6.52 15.01 3.27
C ASN A 37 -6.50 13.85 2.28
N ILE A 38 -7.37 12.84 2.46
CA ILE A 38 -7.52 11.73 1.52
C ILE A 38 -7.93 12.25 0.13
N MET A 39 -8.74 13.30 0.04
CA MET A 39 -9.18 13.84 -1.25
C MET A 39 -8.15 14.80 -1.88
N ALA A 40 -7.57 15.70 -1.07
CA ALA A 40 -6.86 16.86 -1.60
C ALA A 40 -5.32 16.79 -1.45
N ARG A 41 -4.78 16.06 -0.46
CA ARG A 41 -3.33 16.01 -0.25
C ARG A 41 -2.67 14.98 -1.16
N ALA A 42 -1.56 15.41 -1.75
CA ALA A 42 -0.61 14.51 -2.39
C ALA A 42 0.01 13.55 -1.37
N LEU A 43 0.38 12.36 -1.83
CA LEU A 43 1.13 11.41 -1.02
C LEU A 43 2.55 11.95 -0.80
N GLU A 44 2.95 12.05 0.46
CA GLU A 44 4.29 12.46 0.84
C GLU A 44 4.97 11.36 1.66
N PHE A 45 6.21 11.07 1.31
CA PHE A 45 7.02 10.08 2.04
C PHE A 45 7.92 10.80 3.03
N PRO A 46 7.91 10.41 4.32
CA PRO A 46 8.90 10.87 5.29
C PRO A 46 10.33 10.63 4.79
N LYS A 47 11.26 11.51 5.18
CA LYS A 47 12.69 11.36 4.87
C LYS A 47 13.31 10.16 5.58
N GLU A 48 12.83 9.87 6.79
CA GLU A 48 13.28 8.76 7.62
C GLU A 48 12.09 7.91 8.10
N PRO A 49 12.24 6.58 8.17
CA PRO A 49 13.42 5.82 7.71
C PRO A 49 13.55 5.82 6.18
N SER A 50 14.77 5.64 5.69
CA SER A 50 15.00 5.35 4.27
C SER A 50 14.39 3.99 3.91
N VAL A 51 13.54 3.97 2.89
CA VAL A 51 12.86 2.76 2.39
C VAL A 51 13.18 2.52 0.92
N PRO A 52 13.11 1.26 0.44
CA PRO A 52 13.39 0.94 -0.96
C PRO A 52 12.54 1.76 -1.94
N GLY A 53 13.14 2.21 -3.04
CA GLY A 53 12.41 2.95 -4.08
C GLY A 53 11.23 2.17 -4.65
N SER A 54 11.36 0.86 -4.81
CA SER A 54 10.28 -0.03 -5.23
C SER A 54 9.12 -0.11 -4.23
N ALA A 55 9.38 0.10 -2.93
CA ALA A 55 8.32 0.19 -1.93
C ALA A 55 7.54 1.49 -2.08
N LYS A 56 8.24 2.62 -2.23
CA LYS A 56 7.59 3.93 -2.47
C LYS A 56 6.75 3.92 -3.74
N ASP A 57 7.30 3.33 -4.81
CA ASP A 57 6.59 3.18 -6.09
C ASP A 57 5.32 2.34 -5.96
N LEU A 58 5.40 1.17 -5.30
CA LEU A 58 4.23 0.34 -5.03
C LEU A 58 3.14 1.10 -4.26
N ILE A 59 3.52 1.75 -3.17
CA ILE A 59 2.60 2.54 -2.33
C ILE A 59 1.96 3.66 -3.16
N ALA A 60 2.74 4.38 -3.96
CA ALA A 60 2.22 5.45 -4.80
C ALA A 60 1.19 4.96 -5.83
N GLN A 61 1.42 3.78 -6.43
CA GLN A 61 0.49 3.17 -7.39
C GLN A 61 -0.78 2.60 -6.73
N LEU A 62 -0.69 2.12 -5.48
CA LEU A 62 -1.84 1.67 -4.70
C LEU A 62 -2.67 2.83 -4.12
N LEU A 63 -2.04 3.97 -3.83
CA LEU A 63 -2.67 5.17 -3.28
C LEU A 63 -3.05 6.21 -4.34
N VAL A 64 -3.20 5.79 -5.59
CA VAL A 64 -3.82 6.60 -6.63
C VAL A 64 -5.28 6.88 -6.24
N LYS A 65 -5.65 8.17 -6.22
CA LYS A 65 -6.98 8.62 -5.79
C LYS A 65 -8.08 8.12 -6.72
N ASP A 66 -7.84 8.20 -8.04
CA ASP A 66 -8.73 7.64 -9.06
C ASP A 66 -8.71 6.10 -9.02
N PRO A 67 -9.81 5.44 -8.62
CA PRO A 67 -9.87 3.99 -8.54
C PRO A 67 -9.63 3.30 -9.88
N ALA A 68 -10.00 3.91 -11.02
CA ALA A 68 -9.82 3.29 -12.34
C ALA A 68 -8.34 3.19 -12.73
N ARG A 69 -7.50 4.08 -12.19
CA ARG A 69 -6.06 4.15 -12.44
C ARG A 69 -5.22 3.46 -11.36
N ARG A 70 -5.85 3.02 -10.27
CA ARG A 70 -5.18 2.37 -9.14
C ARG A 70 -4.70 0.98 -9.52
N LEU A 71 -3.49 0.64 -9.06
CA LEU A 71 -2.90 -0.67 -9.27
C LEU A 71 -3.82 -1.77 -8.71
N GLY A 72 -4.10 -2.77 -9.55
CA GLY A 72 -4.95 -3.91 -9.21
C GLY A 72 -6.46 -3.71 -9.39
N SER A 73 -6.91 -2.51 -9.78
CA SER A 73 -8.34 -2.28 -10.03
C SER A 73 -8.87 -3.02 -11.26
N VAL A 74 -8.06 -3.17 -12.31
CA VAL A 74 -8.47 -3.84 -13.56
C VAL A 74 -8.04 -5.31 -13.59
N MET A 75 -6.78 -5.59 -13.27
CA MET A 75 -6.17 -6.92 -13.39
C MET A 75 -6.03 -7.66 -12.05
N GLY A 76 -6.66 -7.16 -10.99
CA GLY A 76 -6.62 -7.76 -9.66
C GLY A 76 -5.21 -7.83 -9.06
N ALA A 77 -4.92 -8.91 -8.35
CA ALA A 77 -3.66 -9.06 -7.62
C ALA A 77 -2.42 -9.28 -8.51
N THR A 78 -2.61 -9.68 -9.78
CA THR A 78 -1.50 -10.07 -10.68
C THR A 78 -0.42 -8.99 -10.83
N PRO A 79 -0.74 -7.74 -11.23
CA PRO A 79 0.28 -6.69 -11.36
C PRO A 79 0.93 -6.33 -10.02
N ILE A 80 0.22 -6.47 -8.90
CA ILE A 80 0.76 -6.26 -7.55
C ILE A 80 1.81 -7.33 -7.25
N LYS A 81 1.49 -8.61 -7.49
CA LYS A 81 2.42 -9.74 -7.26
C LYS A 81 3.68 -9.68 -8.15
N GLN A 82 3.56 -9.12 -9.34
CA GLN A 82 4.66 -8.94 -10.31
C GLN A 82 5.47 -7.67 -10.07
N HIS A 83 5.03 -6.79 -9.16
CA HIS A 83 5.71 -5.54 -8.89
C HIS A 83 7.15 -5.77 -8.39
N PRO A 84 8.15 -4.94 -8.79
CA PRO A 84 9.54 -5.11 -8.37
C PRO A 84 9.76 -5.21 -6.85
N PHE A 85 8.87 -4.60 -6.06
CA PHE A 85 8.86 -4.72 -4.59
C PHE A 85 8.78 -6.18 -4.12
N PHE A 86 8.04 -7.02 -4.82
CA PHE A 86 7.85 -8.44 -4.49
C PHE A 86 8.70 -9.39 -5.37
N SER A 87 9.72 -8.87 -6.07
CA SER A 87 10.54 -9.67 -7.00
C SER A 87 11.25 -10.87 -6.35
N SER A 88 11.55 -10.80 -5.05
CA SER A 88 12.15 -11.89 -4.27
C SER A 88 11.12 -12.87 -3.68
N VAL A 89 9.83 -12.59 -3.81
CA VAL A 89 8.76 -13.41 -3.21
C VAL A 89 8.38 -14.54 -4.16
N ASN A 90 8.60 -15.78 -3.71
CA ASN A 90 8.00 -16.93 -4.36
C ASN A 90 6.57 -17.15 -3.85
N TRP A 91 5.60 -16.62 -4.58
CA TRP A 91 4.19 -16.69 -4.22
C TRP A 91 3.63 -18.10 -4.09
N ALA A 92 4.19 -19.09 -4.81
CA ALA A 92 3.75 -20.49 -4.73
C ALA A 92 4.23 -21.16 -3.43
N LEU A 93 5.39 -20.74 -2.91
CA LEU A 93 6.01 -21.31 -1.72
C LEU A 93 5.85 -20.44 -0.46
N LEU A 94 5.12 -19.34 -0.54
CA LEU A 94 5.02 -18.34 0.52
C LEU A 94 4.71 -18.93 1.90
N ARG A 95 3.82 -19.92 1.96
CA ARG A 95 3.41 -20.59 3.22
C ARG A 95 4.49 -21.50 3.82
N CYS A 96 5.50 -21.87 3.03
CA CYS A 96 6.62 -22.71 3.44
C CYS A 96 7.89 -21.90 3.71
N MET A 97 7.87 -20.59 3.47
CA MET A 97 9.00 -19.71 3.77
C MET A 97 9.12 -19.52 5.29
N LYS A 98 10.36 -19.50 5.78
CA LYS A 98 10.63 -19.14 7.17
C LYS A 98 10.20 -17.68 7.39
N PRO A 99 9.31 -17.38 8.36
CA PRO A 99 8.93 -16.01 8.63
C PRO A 99 10.13 -15.22 9.17
N PRO A 100 10.18 -13.90 8.91
CA PRO A 100 11.27 -13.05 9.40
C PRO A 100 11.27 -12.91 10.92
N PHE A 101 10.12 -13.12 11.57
CA PHE A 101 9.94 -13.05 13.01
C PHE A 101 9.03 -14.18 13.48
N VAL A 102 9.41 -14.85 14.57
CA VAL A 102 8.60 -15.86 15.28
C VAL A 102 8.39 -15.32 16.70
N PRO A 103 7.14 -14.99 17.09
CA PRO A 103 6.84 -14.55 18.46
C PRO A 103 7.24 -15.61 19.50
N PRO A 104 7.62 -15.20 20.72
CA PRO A 104 7.95 -16.11 21.81
C PRO A 104 6.74 -16.93 22.30
#